data_AF-A0A635XD29-F1
#
_entry.id   AF-A0A635XD29-F1
#
_cell.length_a   1.000
_cell.length_b   1.000
_cell.length_c   1.000
_cell.angle_alpha   90.00
_cell.angle_beta   90.00
_cell.angle_gamma   90.00
#
_symmetry.space_group_name_H-M   'P 1'
#
loop_
_entity.id
_entity.type
_entity.pdbx_description
1 polymer ?
#
loop_
_entity_poly.entity_id
_entity_poly.type
_entity_poly.pdbx_seq_one_letter_code
_entity_poly.pdbx_strand_id
1 'polypeptide(L)'
;QLVMENGQVYPIKGTLQFSDVTVDESTGSITLRAVFPNPQHSLLPGMFVRARIDEGVQPNAILVPQQGVTRTPRGDAMVMVVNDKSQVEARNVVAAQAIGDKWLISEGLKPGDKVIVSGLQKARPGVQVKATTDAPAAKTAQ
;
A
#
# COMPACT_ATOMS: atom_id res chain seq x y z
N GLN A 1 -1.20 12.73 11.87
CA GLN A 1 -1.02 14.14 11.47
C GLN A 1 -2.29 14.69 10.81
N LEU A 2 -2.54 15.99 10.84
CA LEU A 2 -3.76 16.60 10.31
C LEU A 2 -3.44 17.45 9.09
N VAL A 3 -4.23 17.30 8.03
CA VAL A 3 -4.07 18.03 6.77
C VAL A 3 -5.28 18.95 6.63
N MET A 4 -5.02 20.25 6.56
CA MET A 4 -6.03 21.27 6.36
C MET A 4 -6.56 21.24 4.91
N GLU A 5 -7.68 21.93 4.67
CA GLU A 5 -8.30 21.99 3.34
C GLU A 5 -7.37 22.58 2.25
N ASN A 6 -6.49 23.50 2.63
CA ASN A 6 -5.46 24.07 1.75
C ASN A 6 -4.28 23.11 1.47
N GLY A 7 -4.34 21.86 1.93
CA GLY A 7 -3.28 20.86 1.80
C GLY A 7 -2.11 21.04 2.77
N GLN A 8 -2.11 22.09 3.60
CA GLN A 8 -1.06 22.30 4.59
C GLN A 8 -1.22 21.33 5.76
N VAL A 9 -0.09 20.82 6.23
CA VAL A 9 -0.04 19.94 7.40
C VAL A 9 -0.06 20.78 8.67
N TYR A 10 -0.95 20.45 9.59
CA TYR A 10 -1.00 21.04 10.91
C TYR A 10 0.29 20.68 11.69
N PRO A 11 1.03 21.68 12.22
CA PRO A 11 2.35 21.45 12.80
C PRO A 11 2.33 20.59 14.07
N ILE A 12 1.20 20.55 14.78
CA ILE A 12 1.09 19.83 16.05
C ILE A 12 0.47 18.46 15.81
N LYS A 13 1.13 17.41 16.28
CA LYS A 13 0.58 16.05 16.27
C LYS A 13 -0.48 15.92 17.36
N GLY A 14 -1.60 15.30 17.00
CA GLY A 14 -2.65 14.94 17.93
C GLY A 14 -2.59 13.46 18.30
N THR A 15 -3.26 13.13 19.39
CA THR A 15 -3.44 11.75 19.84
C THR A 15 -4.83 11.27 19.43
N LEU A 16 -4.89 10.08 18.84
CA LEU A 16 -6.16 9.42 18.57
C LEU A 16 -6.75 8.95 19.90
N GLN A 17 -7.96 9.40 20.23
CA GLN A 17 -8.69 8.98 21.41
C GLN A 17 -9.84 8.08 20.98
N PHE A 18 -9.70 6.79 21.26
CA PHE A 18 -10.79 5.84 21.10
C PHE A 18 -11.85 6.11 22.16
N SER A 19 -12.84 6.94 21.82
CA SER A 19 -14.02 7.18 22.65
C SER A 19 -15.24 6.75 21.85
N ASP A 20 -15.85 5.65 22.29
CA ASP A 20 -17.08 5.05 21.80
C ASP A 20 -17.12 4.80 20.28
N VAL A 21 -16.92 3.53 19.92
CA VAL A 21 -17.18 3.02 18.57
C VAL A 21 -18.70 3.02 18.37
N THR A 22 -19.31 4.18 18.15
CA THR A 22 -20.68 4.23 17.63
C THR A 22 -20.58 3.88 16.16
N VAL A 23 -20.92 2.63 15.84
CA VAL A 23 -21.03 2.15 14.47
C VAL A 23 -22.33 2.71 13.91
N ASP A 24 -22.23 3.45 12.81
CA ASP A 24 -23.42 3.78 12.03
C ASP A 24 -23.78 2.54 11.20
N GLU A 25 -24.80 1.78 11.64
CA GLU A 25 -25.21 0.53 10.98
C GLU A 25 -25.66 0.73 9.53
N SER A 26 -26.04 1.95 9.14
CA SER A 26 -26.49 2.25 7.78
C SER A 26 -25.33 2.41 6.78
N THR A 27 -24.15 2.85 7.25
CA THR A 27 -22.98 3.10 6.39
C THR A 27 -21.76 2.24 6.74
N GLY A 28 -21.81 1.48 7.84
CA GLY A 28 -20.68 0.71 8.36
C GLY A 28 -19.49 1.58 8.77
N SER A 29 -19.68 2.90 8.91
CA SER A 29 -18.63 3.84 9.24
C SER A 29 -18.43 3.94 10.75
N ILE A 30 -17.17 4.03 11.17
CA ILE A 30 -16.78 4.22 12.56
C ILE A 30 -16.40 5.68 12.76
N THR A 31 -17.02 6.33 13.74
CA THR A 31 -16.62 7.68 14.13
C THR A 31 -15.49 7.60 15.15
N LEU A 32 -14.33 8.15 14.80
CA LEU A 32 -13.17 8.24 15.69
C LEU A 32 -12.99 9.68 16.19
N ARG A 33 -12.60 9.84 17.46
CA ARG A 33 -12.24 11.14 18.02
C ARG A 33 -10.73 11.27 18.11
N ALA A 34 -10.18 12.41 17.72
CA ALA A 34 -8.77 12.72 17.90
C ALA A 34 -8.63 14.06 18.62
N VAL A 35 -7.68 14.14 19.55
CA VAL A 35 -7.41 15.35 20.33
C VAL A 35 -6.13 15.98 19.82
N PHE A 36 -6.24 17.21 19.35
CA PHE A 36 -5.12 18.02 18.88
C PHE A 36 -4.95 19.24 19.78
N PRO A 37 -3.76 19.50 20.33
CA PRO A 37 -3.48 20.77 21.00
C PRO A 37 -3.61 21.93 20.00
N ASN A 38 -4.33 22.99 20.37
CA ASN A 38 -4.59 24.16 19.52
C ASN A 38 -4.18 25.49 20.19
N PRO A 39 -2.88 25.71 20.49
CA PRO A 39 -2.43 26.90 21.22
C PRO A 39 -2.55 28.20 20.39
N GLN A 40 -2.52 28.13 19.06
CA GLN A 40 -2.66 29.29 18.18
C GLN A 40 -4.11 29.55 17.73
N HIS A 41 -5.09 28.79 18.22
CA HIS A 41 -6.50 28.88 17.81
C HIS A 41 -6.73 28.78 16.30
N SER A 42 -5.84 28.13 15.58
CA SER A 42 -5.90 27.99 14.11
C SER A 42 -6.95 26.96 13.67
N LEU A 43 -7.31 26.02 14.54
CA LEU A 43 -8.41 25.08 14.30
C LEU A 43 -9.72 25.70 14.82
N LEU A 44 -10.61 26.07 13.91
CA LEU A 44 -11.93 26.62 14.23
C LEU A 44 -13.00 25.51 14.21
N PRO A 45 -14.03 25.58 15.08
CA PRO A 45 -15.16 24.67 15.03
C PRO A 45 -15.87 24.73 13.67
N GLY A 46 -16.23 23.56 13.12
CA GLY A 46 -16.90 23.44 11.82
C GLY A 46 -15.98 23.32 10.61
N MET A 47 -14.64 23.38 10.79
CA MET A 47 -13.70 23.15 9.69
C MET A 47 -13.67 21.68 9.25
N PHE A 48 -13.66 21.44 7.93
CA PHE A 48 -13.37 20.14 7.36
C PHE A 48 -11.86 19.95 7.23
N VAL A 49 -11.35 18.87 7.84
CA VAL A 49 -9.92 18.54 7.85
C VAL A 49 -9.75 17.05 7.60
N ARG A 50 -8.62 16.66 7.00
CA ARG A 50 -8.29 15.27 6.76
C ARG A 50 -7.26 14.80 7.78
N ALA A 51 -7.62 13.85 8.62
CA ALA A 51 -6.66 13.18 9.48
C ALA A 51 -5.91 12.11 8.67
N ARG A 52 -4.58 12.17 8.64
CA ARG A 52 -3.73 11.07 8.20
C ARG A 52 -3.21 10.36 9.44
N ILE A 53 -3.68 9.15 9.65
CA ILE A 53 -3.26 8.27 10.74
C ILE A 53 -2.21 7.34 10.16
N ASP A 54 -1.02 7.31 10.76
CA ASP A 54 0.03 6.39 10.37
C ASP A 54 -0.19 5.08 11.14
N GLU A 55 -0.82 4.11 10.49
CA GLU A 55 -1.20 2.82 11.08
C GLU A 55 -0.02 1.84 11.04
N GLY A 56 0.94 2.07 11.95
CA GLY A 56 2.12 1.23 12.09
C GLY A 56 3.09 1.29 10.91
N VAL A 57 4.26 0.69 11.10
CA VAL A 57 5.22 0.44 10.02
C VAL A 57 5.25 -1.06 9.82
N GLN A 58 4.97 -1.53 8.60
CA GLN A 58 5.14 -2.93 8.24
C GLN A 58 6.55 -3.10 7.65
N PRO A 59 7.57 -3.50 8.45
CA PRO A 59 8.96 -3.52 8.00
C PRO A 59 9.22 -4.52 6.87
N ASN A 60 8.35 -5.53 6.72
CA ASN A 60 8.47 -6.59 5.71
C ASN A 60 7.49 -6.40 4.53
N ALA A 61 7.06 -5.15 4.28
CA ALA A 61 6.17 -4.81 3.17
C ALA A 61 6.87 -5.00 1.81
N ILE A 62 6.32 -5.87 0.96
CA ILE A 62 6.82 -6.06 -0.40
C ILE A 62 5.96 -5.25 -1.35
N LEU A 63 6.56 -4.26 -2.03
CA LEU A 63 5.90 -3.45 -3.03
C LEU A 63 6.19 -4.00 -4.42
N VAL A 64 5.13 -4.40 -5.12
CA VAL A 64 5.20 -4.92 -6.50
C VAL A 64 4.49 -3.95 -7.44
N PRO A 65 5.09 -3.53 -8.57
CA PRO A 65 4.40 -2.73 -9.56
C PRO A 65 3.09 -3.39 -10.03
N GLN A 66 2.03 -2.60 -10.22
CA GLN A 66 0.73 -3.13 -10.62
C GLN A 66 0.78 -3.95 -11.92
N GLN A 67 1.72 -3.61 -12.81
CA GLN A 67 1.94 -4.31 -14.08
C GLN A 67 2.37 -5.77 -13.91
N GLY A 68 2.99 -6.14 -12.78
CA GLY A 68 3.44 -7.50 -12.50
C GLY A 68 2.42 -8.38 -11.76
N VAL A 69 1.30 -7.80 -11.32
CA VAL A 69 0.23 -8.50 -10.60
C VAL A 69 -0.90 -8.80 -11.57
N THR A 70 -1.18 -10.08 -11.78
CA THR A 70 -2.36 -10.54 -12.51
C THR A 70 -3.44 -10.98 -11.52
N ARG A 71 -4.69 -10.99 -11.96
CA ARG A 71 -5.79 -11.57 -11.17
C ARG A 71 -6.36 -12.77 -11.88
N THR A 72 -6.66 -13.81 -11.13
CA THR A 72 -7.39 -14.97 -11.65
C THR A 72 -8.86 -14.59 -11.90
N PRO A 73 -9.63 -15.38 -12.67
CA PRO A 73 -11.06 -15.16 -12.84
C PRO A 73 -11.87 -15.17 -11.53
N ARG A 74 -11.29 -15.72 -10.45
CA ARG A 74 -11.89 -15.73 -9.11
C ARG A 74 -11.58 -14.46 -8.30
N GLY A 75 -10.72 -13.57 -8.81
CA GLY A 75 -10.32 -12.32 -8.16
C GLY A 75 -9.02 -12.41 -7.36
N ASP A 76 -8.47 -13.62 -7.17
CA ASP A 76 -7.21 -13.85 -6.45
C ASP A 76 -6.04 -13.19 -7.17
N ALA A 77 -5.18 -12.49 -6.43
CA ALA A 77 -3.97 -11.91 -6.98
C ALA A 77 -2.91 -13.00 -7.18
N MET A 78 -2.23 -12.93 -8.32
CA MET A 78 -1.18 -13.85 -8.73
C MET A 78 -0.01 -13.05 -9.29
N VAL A 79 1.20 -13.48 -8.99
CA VAL A 79 2.43 -12.92 -9.56
C VAL A 79 3.23 -14.04 -10.20
N MET A 80 3.98 -13.70 -11.23
CA MET A 80 4.95 -14.62 -11.80
C MET A 80 6.33 -14.29 -11.22
N VAL A 81 6.97 -15.27 -10.60
CA VAL A 81 8.32 -15.15 -10.03
C VAL A 81 9.29 -16.02 -10.82
N VAL A 82 10.56 -15.60 -10.86
CA VAL A 82 11.64 -16.39 -11.45
C VAL A 82 12.41 -17.07 -10.34
N ASN A 83 12.45 -18.41 -10.36
CA ASN A 83 13.23 -19.18 -9.40
C ASN A 83 14.74 -19.18 -9.74
N ASP A 84 15.56 -19.75 -8.86
CA ASP A 84 17.02 -19.82 -9.06
C ASP A 84 17.44 -20.61 -10.32
N LYS A 85 16.54 -21.47 -10.84
CA LYS A 85 16.74 -22.21 -12.09
C LYS A 85 16.33 -21.40 -13.33
N SER A 86 16.09 -20.10 -13.17
CA SER A 86 15.60 -19.20 -14.23
C SER A 86 14.28 -19.65 -14.87
N GLN A 87 13.44 -20.37 -14.13
CA GLN A 87 12.11 -20.79 -14.58
C GLN A 87 11.03 -19.92 -13.96
N VAL A 88 9.98 -19.67 -14.73
CA VAL A 88 8.78 -18.96 -14.26
C VAL A 88 7.92 -19.86 -13.40
N GLU A 89 7.63 -19.41 -12.19
CA GLU A 89 6.66 -20.01 -11.27
C GLU A 89 5.54 -18.99 -11.02
N ALA A 90 4.30 -19.43 -11.13
CA ALA A 90 3.16 -18.59 -10.83
C ALA A 90 2.76 -18.82 -9.37
N ARG A 91 2.70 -17.73 -8.59
CA ARG A 91 2.46 -17.79 -7.15
C ARG A 91 1.27 -16.90 -6.80
N ASN A 92 0.34 -17.46 -6.03
CA ASN A 92 -0.77 -16.71 -5.48
C ASN A 92 -0.25 -15.80 -4.36
N VAL A 93 -0.70 -14.56 -4.35
CA VAL A 93 -0.30 -13.54 -3.38
C VAL A 93 -1.51 -12.80 -2.84
N VAL A 94 -1.35 -12.24 -1.65
CA VAL A 94 -2.36 -11.36 -1.06
C VAL A 94 -1.94 -9.92 -1.28
N ALA A 95 -2.57 -9.27 -2.25
CA ALA A 95 -2.41 -7.84 -2.50
C ALA A 95 -3.37 -7.04 -1.60
N ALA A 96 -2.87 -6.58 -0.45
CA ALA A 96 -3.72 -5.94 0.56
C ALA A 96 -4.10 -4.51 0.21
N GLN A 97 -3.18 -3.73 -0.36
CA GLN A 97 -3.43 -2.32 -0.63
C GLN A 97 -2.70 -1.83 -1.88
N ALA A 98 -3.33 -0.97 -2.67
CA ALA A 98 -2.65 -0.23 -3.73
C ALA A 98 -2.08 1.08 -3.15
N ILE A 99 -0.78 1.28 -3.29
CA ILE A 99 -0.05 2.49 -2.89
C ILE A 99 0.53 3.11 -4.16
N GLY A 100 -0.16 4.11 -4.71
CA GLY A 100 0.19 4.73 -5.98
C GLY A 100 0.10 3.73 -7.14
N ASP A 101 1.22 3.48 -7.80
CA ASP A 101 1.39 2.56 -8.94
C ASP A 101 1.87 1.15 -8.53
N LYS A 102 1.90 0.87 -7.23
CA LYS A 102 2.37 -0.41 -6.66
C LYS A 102 1.31 -1.06 -5.78
N TRP A 103 1.31 -2.38 -5.72
CA TRP A 103 0.57 -3.17 -4.74
C TRP A 103 1.48 -3.52 -3.57
N LEU A 104 0.97 -3.29 -2.37
CA LEU A 104 1.48 -3.86 -1.14
C LEU A 104 1.05 -5.33 -1.08
N ILE A 105 2.03 -6.22 -1.15
CA ILE A 105 1.84 -7.66 -0.98
C ILE A 105 2.09 -8.00 0.49
N SER A 106 1.05 -8.51 1.15
CA SER A 106 1.12 -8.93 2.55
C SER A 106 1.63 -10.36 2.70
N GLU A 107 1.27 -11.23 1.75
CA GLU A 107 1.60 -12.65 1.79
C GLU A 107 1.91 -13.21 0.40
N GLY A 108 2.70 -14.28 0.37
CA GLY A 108 3.03 -15.04 -0.84
C GLY A 108 4.32 -14.60 -1.55
N LEU A 109 5.00 -13.56 -1.08
CA LEU A 109 6.34 -13.19 -1.59
C LEU A 109 7.35 -13.11 -0.45
N LYS A 110 8.60 -13.42 -0.76
CA LYS A 110 9.74 -13.25 0.15
C LYS A 110 10.66 -12.14 -0.34
N PRO A 111 11.37 -11.45 0.58
CA PRO A 111 12.42 -10.52 0.20
C PRO A 111 13.47 -11.24 -0.65
N GLY A 112 13.77 -10.71 -1.84
CA GLY A 112 14.70 -11.30 -2.80
C GLY A 112 14.05 -12.06 -3.96
N ASP A 113 12.74 -12.30 -3.93
CA ASP A 113 12.01 -12.90 -5.04
C ASP A 113 12.02 -11.96 -6.26
N LYS A 114 12.34 -12.51 -7.45
CA LYS A 114 12.34 -11.77 -8.71
C LYS A 114 10.98 -11.85 -9.38
N VAL A 115 10.17 -10.80 -9.26
CA VAL A 115 8.85 -10.71 -9.89
C VAL A 115 8.96 -10.23 -11.34
N ILE A 116 8.20 -10.85 -12.24
CA ILE A 116 8.11 -10.46 -13.65
C ILE A 116 7.09 -9.32 -13.79
N VAL A 117 7.58 -8.13 -14.15
CA VAL A 117 6.73 -6.94 -14.35
C VAL A 117 6.36 -6.70 -15.81
N SER A 118 7.15 -7.25 -16.74
CA SER A 118 7.00 -7.04 -18.18
C SER A 118 7.10 -8.38 -18.91
N GLY A 119 6.28 -8.57 -19.95
CA GLY A 119 6.29 -9.80 -20.75
C GLY A 119 5.44 -10.94 -20.19
N LEU A 120 4.49 -10.66 -19.29
CA LEU A 120 3.52 -11.65 -18.75
C LEU A 120 2.78 -12.45 -19.83
N GLN A 121 2.57 -11.89 -21.02
CA GLN A 121 1.95 -12.60 -22.14
C GLN A 121 2.83 -13.73 -22.72
N LYS A 122 4.15 -13.61 -22.58
CA LYS A 122 5.15 -14.57 -23.07
C LYS A 122 5.70 -15.46 -21.94
N ALA A 123 5.63 -14.99 -20.70
CA ALA A 123 6.00 -15.74 -19.51
C ALA A 123 4.88 -16.73 -19.17
N ARG A 124 5.05 -18.00 -19.54
CA ARG A 124 4.19 -19.10 -19.08
C ARG A 124 4.88 -19.85 -17.94
N PRO A 125 4.13 -20.41 -16.97
CA PRO A 125 4.71 -21.26 -15.93
C PRO A 125 5.55 -22.38 -16.55
N GLY A 126 6.77 -22.59 -16.03
CA GLY A 126 7.70 -23.62 -16.50
C GLY A 126 8.61 -23.21 -17.66
N VAL A 127 8.45 -22.02 -18.24
CA VAL A 127 9.35 -21.53 -19.31
C VAL A 127 10.63 -20.95 -18.70
N GLN A 128 11.79 -21.23 -19.30
CA GLN A 128 13.04 -20.55 -18.96
C GLN A 128 13.00 -19.11 -19.47
N VAL A 129 13.20 -18.15 -18.57
CA VAL A 129 13.26 -16.73 -18.91
C VAL A 129 14.60 -16.13 -18.52
N LYS A 130 15.14 -15.31 -19.41
CA LYS A 130 16.32 -14.50 -19.09
C LYS A 130 15.82 -13.24 -18.40
N ALA A 131 15.84 -13.25 -17.07
CA ALA A 131 15.42 -12.09 -16.29
C ALA A 131 16.42 -10.94 -16.49
N THR A 132 15.95 -9.81 -17.03
CA THR A 132 16.66 -8.53 -16.94
C THR A 132 16.12 -7.78 -15.72
N THR A 133 17.00 -7.28 -14.86
CA THR A 133 16.57 -6.46 -13.73
C THR A 133 16.11 -5.10 -14.25
N ASP A 134 14.80 -4.93 -14.32
CA ASP A 134 14.17 -3.61 -14.40
C ASP A 134 14.20 -3.04 -12.98
N ALA A 135 15.39 -2.68 -12.51
CA ALA A 135 15.51 -1.95 -11.27
C ALA A 135 14.90 -0.57 -11.53
N PRO A 136 13.83 -0.17 -10.83
CA PRO A 136 13.45 1.23 -10.85
C PRO A 136 14.66 1.97 -10.30
N ALA A 137 15.29 2.80 -11.12
CA ALA A 137 16.31 3.72 -10.66
C ALA A 137 15.79 4.37 -9.38
N ALA A 138 16.44 4.06 -8.26
CA ALA A 138 16.26 4.79 -7.04
C ALA A 138 16.51 6.25 -7.42
N LYS A 139 15.44 7.04 -7.55
CA LYS A 139 15.57 8.49 -7.60
C LYS A 139 16.09 8.88 -6.23
N THR A 140 17.41 8.96 -6.14
CA THR A 140 18.13 9.67 -5.10
C THR A 140 17.46 11.04 -5.00
N ALA A 141 16.78 11.28 -3.88
CA ALA A 141 16.36 12.63 -3.52
C ALA A 141 17.64 13.49 -3.42
N GLN A 142 17.73 14.49 -4.29
CA GLN A 142 18.60 15.65 -4.13
C GLN A 142 17.77 16.78 -3.50
#